data_AF-A0A940WQE2-F1
#
_entry.id   AF-A0A940WQE2-F1
#
_cell.length_a   1.000
_cell.length_b   1.000
_cell.length_c   1.000
_cell.angle_alpha   90.00
_cell.angle_beta   90.00
_cell.angle_gamma   90.00
#
_symmetry.space_group_name_H-M   'P 1'
#
loop_
_entity.id
_entity.type
_entity.pdbx_description
1 polymer ?
#
loop_
_entity_poly.entity_id
_entity_poly.type
_entity_poly.pdbx_seq_one_letter_code
_entity_poly.pdbx_strand_id
1 'polypeptide(L)'
;MKFADELYEMYKNHLTGFEEDAIIIVEGILEDFSVSDVNTLIDSLSTHERYEMFALYLYESFKLKVAEEGIGTTRNEDDQQDPPKLLH
;
A
#
# COMPACT_ATOMS: atom_id res chain seq x y z
N MET A 1 13.89 2.18 9.86
CA MET A 1 13.35 1.12 10.73
C MET A 1 14.28 -0.07 10.67
N LYS A 2 14.84 -0.51 11.81
CA LYS A 2 15.88 -1.55 11.86
C LYS A 2 15.51 -2.82 11.08
N PHE A 3 14.25 -3.25 11.15
CA PHE A 3 13.77 -4.43 10.43
C PHE A 3 13.73 -4.22 8.90
N ALA A 4 13.32 -3.06 8.40
CA ALA A 4 13.35 -2.77 6.96
C ALA A 4 14.78 -2.75 6.44
N ASP A 5 15.72 -2.21 7.23
CA ASP A 5 17.14 -2.20 6.89
C ASP A 5 17.70 -3.63 6.86
N GLU A 6 17.30 -4.50 7.79
CA GLU A 6 17.67 -5.92 7.83
C GLU A 6 17.11 -6.71 6.63
N LEU A 7 15.84 -6.48 6.26
CA LEU A 7 15.24 -7.08 5.07
C LEU A 7 15.94 -6.61 3.80
N TYR A 8 16.23 -5.32 3.70
CA TYR A 8 17.00 -4.77 2.59
C TYR A 8 18.38 -5.45 2.51
N GLU A 9 19.11 -5.57 3.61
CA GLU A 9 20.43 -6.21 3.62
C GLU A 9 20.38 -7.71 3.23
N MET A 10 19.34 -8.44 3.63
CA MET A 10 19.14 -9.84 3.25
C MET A 10 18.83 -10.00 1.76
N TYR A 11 18.04 -9.10 1.19
CA TYR A 11 17.47 -9.29 -0.15
C TYR A 11 18.02 -8.34 -1.23
N LYS A 12 18.90 -7.39 -0.91
CA LYS A 12 19.43 -6.40 -1.89
C LYS A 12 20.08 -6.99 -3.13
N ASN A 13 20.61 -8.21 -3.05
CA ASN A 13 21.22 -8.92 -4.18
C ASN A 13 20.20 -9.75 -4.99
N HIS A 14 18.98 -9.88 -4.48
CA HIS A 14 17.85 -10.60 -5.08
C HIS A 14 16.78 -9.65 -5.65
N LEU A 15 16.83 -8.36 -5.32
CA LEU A 15 16.00 -7.34 -5.95
C LEU A 15 16.48 -7.12 -7.38
N THR A 16 15.68 -7.55 -8.37
CA THR A 16 16.01 -7.39 -9.79
C THR A 16 15.67 -6.01 -10.35
N GLY A 17 15.06 -5.17 -9.50
CA GLY A 17 14.85 -3.73 -9.74
C GLY A 17 13.39 -3.34 -9.94
N PHE A 18 12.45 -4.28 -9.85
CA PHE A 18 11.03 -3.96 -9.91
C PHE A 18 10.47 -3.74 -8.50
N GLU A 19 9.61 -2.74 -8.36
CA GLU A 19 8.85 -2.47 -7.13
C GLU A 19 8.04 -3.71 -6.68
N GLU A 20 7.66 -4.55 -7.66
CA GLU A 20 7.00 -5.84 -7.49
C GLU A 20 7.85 -6.88 -6.75
N ASP A 21 9.18 -6.81 -6.81
CA ASP A 21 10.05 -7.76 -6.08
C ASP A 21 9.97 -7.51 -4.57
N ALA A 22 9.89 -6.24 -4.16
CA ALA A 22 9.85 -5.85 -2.76
C ALA A 22 8.55 -6.31 -2.09
N ILE A 23 7.41 -6.19 -2.79
CA ILE A 23 6.13 -6.62 -2.22
C ILE A 23 6.06 -8.14 -2.08
N ILE A 24 6.55 -8.91 -3.06
CA ILE A 24 6.59 -10.38 -3.00
C ILE A 24 7.45 -10.85 -1.82
N ILE A 25 8.61 -10.21 -1.60
CA ILE A 25 9.50 -10.55 -0.48
C ILE A 25 8.81 -10.24 0.85
N VAL A 26 8.21 -9.06 0.99
CA VAL A 26 7.51 -8.67 2.22
C VAL A 26 6.33 -9.60 2.50
N GLU A 27 5.51 -9.91 1.50
CA GLU A 27 4.37 -10.82 1.64
C GLU A 27 4.83 -12.23 2.03
N GLY A 28 5.83 -12.78 1.34
CA GLY A 28 6.35 -14.12 1.67
C GLY A 28 6.92 -14.22 3.08
N ILE A 29 7.56 -13.16 3.57
CA ILE A 29 8.02 -13.11 4.97
C ILE A 29 6.84 -13.06 5.94
N LEU A 30 5.84 -12.21 5.65
CA LEU A 30 4.68 -12.05 6.52
C LEU A 30 3.78 -13.30 6.55
N GLU A 31 3.76 -14.12 5.50
CA GLU A 31 3.03 -15.41 5.49
C GLU A 31 3.56 -16.37 6.56
N ASP A 32 4.85 -16.36 6.84
CA ASP A 32 5.48 -17.22 7.86
C ASP A 32 5.32 -16.69 9.28
N PHE A 33 4.81 -15.46 9.45
CA PHE A 33 4.73 -14.80 10.76
C PHE A 33 3.48 -15.21 11.53
N SER A 34 3.67 -15.59 12.78
CA SER A 34 2.56 -15.70 13.73
C SER A 34 2.10 -14.31 14.19
N VAL A 35 0.88 -14.23 14.75
CA VAL A 35 0.38 -13.00 15.39
C VAL A 35 1.35 -12.48 16.46
N SER A 36 2.03 -13.37 17.20
CA SER A 36 3.04 -12.99 18.17
C SER A 36 4.29 -12.37 17.54
N ASP A 37 4.71 -12.84 16.36
CA ASP A 37 5.89 -12.29 15.67
C ASP A 37 5.60 -10.88 15.18
N VAL A 38 4.40 -10.67 14.62
CA VAL A 38 3.93 -9.35 14.19
C VAL A 38 3.86 -8.38 15.37
N ASN A 39 3.29 -8.79 16.50
CA ASN A 39 3.22 -7.96 17.70
C ASN A 39 4.63 -7.60 18.22
N THR A 40 5.56 -8.56 18.21
CA THR A 40 6.95 -8.33 18.63
C THR A 40 7.63 -7.29 17.73
N LEU A 41 7.40 -7.35 16.41
CA LEU A 41 7.91 -6.32 15.50
C LEU A 41 7.33 -4.94 15.81
N ILE A 42 6.01 -4.84 15.99
CA ILE A 42 5.33 -3.57 16.30
C ILE A 42 5.84 -2.98 17.63
N ASP A 43 6.06 -3.82 18.63
CA ASP A 43 6.58 -3.39 19.93
C ASP A 43 8.03 -2.91 19.84
N SER A 44 8.82 -3.43 18.89
CA SER A 44 10.20 -3.01 18.63
C SER A 44 10.33 -1.65 17.96
N LEU A 45 9.25 -1.14 17.35
CA LEU A 45 9.23 0.17 16.70
C LEU A 45 9.39 1.30 17.73
N SER A 46 10.03 2.39 17.31
CA SER A 46 9.99 3.63 18.10
C SER A 46 8.57 4.21 18.12
N THR A 47 8.30 5.11 19.07
CA THR A 47 7.00 5.81 19.13
C THR A 47 6.71 6.58 17.85
N HIS A 48 7.74 7.14 17.20
CA HIS A 48 7.60 7.83 15.93
C HIS A 48 7.21 6.86 14.81
N GLU A 49 7.92 5.74 14.67
CA GLU A 49 7.62 4.72 13.66
C GLU A 49 6.23 4.10 13.86
N ARG A 50 5.78 3.88 15.10
CA ARG A 50 4.39 3.46 15.38
C ARG A 50 3.36 4.47 14.91
N TYR A 51 3.64 5.76 15.11
CA TYR A 51 2.77 6.83 14.65
C TYR A 51 2.71 6.86 13.12
N GLU A 52 3.86 6.77 12.44
CA GLU A 52 3.94 6.73 10.98
C GLU A 52 3.23 5.51 10.40
N MET A 53 3.46 4.32 10.98
CA MET A 53 2.77 3.08 10.59
C MET A 53 1.25 3.25 10.67
N PHE A 54 0.74 3.78 11.77
CA PHE A 54 -0.69 4.00 11.94
C PHE A 54 -1.23 5.09 11.02
N ALA A 55 -0.48 6.17 10.80
CA ALA A 55 -0.85 7.24 9.88
C ALA A 55 -0.97 6.72 8.43
N LEU A 56 -0.02 5.89 7.98
CA LEU A 56 -0.05 5.27 6.65
C LEU A 56 -1.25 4.32 6.51
N TYR A 57 -1.48 3.45 7.49
CA TYR A 57 -2.63 2.55 7.50
C TYR A 57 -3.96 3.33 7.41
N LEU A 58 -4.11 4.38 8.21
CA LEU A 58 -5.30 5.23 8.18
C LEU A 58 -5.45 5.96 6.85
N TYR A 59 -4.36 6.47 6.28
CA TYR A 59 -4.38 7.16 5.00
C TYR A 59 -4.84 6.25 3.86
N GLU A 60 -4.28 5.04 3.76
CA GLU A 60 -4.67 4.06 2.75
C GLU A 60 -6.13 3.61 2.92
N SER A 61 -6.53 3.29 4.15
CA SER A 61 -7.91 2.91 4.48
C SER A 61 -8.90 4.04 4.16
N PHE A 62 -8.53 5.28 4.46
CA PHE A 62 -9.36 6.44 4.20
C PHE A 62 -9.49 6.73 2.69
N LYS A 63 -8.40 6.62 1.93
CA LYS A 63 -8.42 6.69 0.46
C LYS A 63 -9.39 5.68 -0.15
N LEU A 64 -9.30 4.42 0.28
CA LEU A 64 -10.21 3.37 -0.18
C LEU A 64 -11.66 3.75 0.11
N LYS A 65 -11.95 4.22 1.32
CA LYS A 65 -13.30 4.64 1.68
C LYS A 65 -13.80 5.83 0.85
N VAL A 66 -12.95 6.82 0.61
CA VAL A 66 -13.27 7.98 -0.25
C VAL A 66 -13.58 7.54 -1.67
N ALA A 67 -12.81 6.59 -2.22
CA ALA A 67 -13.02 6.04 -3.55
C ALA A 67 -14.32 5.20 -3.64
N GLU A 68 -14.61 4.37 -2.63
CA GLU A 68 -15.88 3.62 -2.54
C GLU A 68 -17.11 4.54 -2.59
N GLU A 69 -17.03 5.70 -1.95
CA GLU A 69 -18.11 6.70 -1.93
C GLU A 69 -18.11 7.59 -3.20
N GLY A 70 -17.17 7.39 -4.12
CA GLY A 70 -17.03 8.21 -5.34
C GLY A 70 -16.68 9.67 -5.07
N ILE A 71 -16.15 9.97 -3.88
CA ILE A 71 -15.76 11.33 -3.49
C ILE A 71 -14.36 11.59 -4.07
N GLY A 72 -14.17 12.71 -4.76
CA GLY A 72 -12.86 13.06 -5.33
C GLY A 72 -12.53 12.39 -6.66
N THR A 73 -13.40 11.52 -7.20
CA THR A 73 -13.45 11.32 -8.65
C THR A 73 -14.08 12.58 -9.23
N THR A 74 -13.28 13.50 -9.76
CA THR A 74 -13.81 14.42 -10.76
C THR A 74 -14.38 13.53 -11.87
N ARG A 75 -15.70 13.35 -11.89
CA ARG A 75 -16.41 13.14 -13.15
C ARG A 75 -16.03 14.37 -13.98
N ASN A 76 -15.03 14.23 -14.83
CA ASN A 76 -14.85 15.19 -15.89
C ASN A 76 -16.16 15.15 -16.67
N GLU A 77 -16.87 16.27 -16.70
CA GLU A 77 -18.12 16.42 -17.46
C GLU A 77 -17.91 16.20 -18.97
N ASP A 78 -16.67 15.96 -19.41
CA ASP A 78 -16.24 15.70 -20.78
C ASP A 78 -16.37 14.23 -21.22
N ASP A 79 -16.65 13.26 -20.32
CA ASP A 79 -16.87 11.85 -20.71
C ASP A 79 -18.30 11.56 -21.18
N GLN A 80 -19.19 12.57 -21.21
CA GLN A 80 -20.45 12.52 -21.97
C GLN A 80 -20.23 13.03 -23.40
N GLN A 81 -19.45 12.29 -24.20
CA GLN A 81 -19.67 12.34 -25.65
C GLN A 81 -20.95 11.57 -25.94
N ASP A 82 -22.04 12.33 -26.14
CA ASP A 82 -23.30 11.85 -26.72
C ASP A 82 -23.02 10.84 -27.84
N PRO A 83 -23.68 9.66 -27.86
CA PRO A 83 -23.55 8.76 -29.00
C PRO A 83 -23.99 9.51 -30.27
N PRO A 84 -23.31 9.30 -31.42
CA PRO A 84 -23.61 10.03 -32.63
C PRO A 84 -25.08 9.83 -32.98
N LYS A 85 -25.84 10.92 -33.03
CA LYS A 85 -27.19 10.93 -33.60
C LYS A 85 -27.05 10.44 -35.04
N LEU A 86 -27.51 9.22 -35.28
CA LEU A 86 -27.75 8.69 -36.61
C LEU A 86 -28.77 9.63 -37.28
N LEU A 87 -28.29 10.47 -38.21
CA LEU A 87 -29.17 11.23 -39.09
C LEU A 87 -29.90 10.21 -39.99
N HIS A 88 -31.22 10.18 -39.88
CA HIS A 88 -32.12 9.65 -40.91
C HIS A 88 -32.55 10.79 -41.83
#